data_AF-A0A7R9MFP1-F1
#
_entry.id   AF-A0A7R9MFP1-F1
#
_cell.length_a   1.000
_cell.length_b   1.000
_cell.length_c   1.000
_cell.angle_alpha   90.00
_cell.angle_beta   90.00
_cell.angle_gamma   90.00
#
_symmetry.space_group_name_H-M   'P 1'
#
loop_
_entity.id
_entity.type
_entity.pdbx_description
1 polymer ?
#
loop_
_entity_poly.entity_id
_entity_poly.type
_entity_poly.pdbx_seq_one_letter_code
_entity_poly.pdbx_strand_id
1 'polypeptide(L)'
;MPRIPTETQIINISGDYKQWFGVLQQKLIAAKEEDNPTNNIWLIASDSSLNGIIGLVNCLRFEPGGDRLRYIFNYDGTGSQTYIDFNVSPYSDILSNNLVANVVKEGKVGTFRHLRLADNYDKTVSNEYYLNLGQTRGISGLQCSGILFRDIMIVEGRLPIDSSLTDCPIGFEFAGRRSDTGERVMGMDVRNRCFSTSIYAAEPYMTAIPEHWSMDDAVSILNTYLTLYYGLIERAQLQQGESVLIHSGAGGVGQAALNICQYFGCDIYVTVGTEDKITFLKNECNIPENRIFNSRDILFKDQIMRITDGKGVDIVINSLSGEKLDATYECVGDHGRIVEI
;
A
#
# COMPACT_ATOMS: atom_id res chain seq x y z
N MET A 1 -24.02 37.22 -45.45
CA MET A 1 -22.61 36.81 -45.22
C MET A 1 -22.15 37.43 -43.91
N PRO A 2 -21.35 36.72 -43.10
CA PRO A 2 -20.74 37.31 -41.91
C PRO A 2 -19.90 38.52 -42.32
N ARG A 3 -19.91 39.59 -41.52
CA ARG A 3 -19.03 40.74 -41.75
C ARG A 3 -17.61 40.38 -41.30
N ILE A 4 -16.63 40.61 -42.17
CA ILE A 4 -15.22 40.44 -41.84
C ILE A 4 -14.87 41.37 -40.66
N PRO A 5 -14.21 40.87 -39.61
CA PRO A 5 -13.83 41.71 -38.48
C PRO A 5 -12.90 42.84 -38.92
N THR A 6 -13.16 44.06 -38.46
CA THR A 6 -12.24 45.18 -38.65
C THR A 6 -10.97 44.97 -37.81
N GLU A 7 -9.88 45.66 -38.14
CA GLU A 7 -8.65 45.61 -37.33
C GLU A 7 -8.90 45.97 -35.86
N THR A 8 -9.86 46.86 -35.59
CA THR A 8 -10.30 47.23 -34.25
C THR A 8 -11.07 46.13 -33.51
N GLN A 9 -11.50 45.06 -34.17
CA GLN A 9 -12.16 43.92 -33.53
C GLN A 9 -11.18 42.79 -33.23
N ILE A 10 -9.96 42.84 -33.76
CA ILE A 10 -8.95 41.79 -33.66
C ILE A 10 -7.91 42.19 -32.61
N ILE A 11 -7.55 41.26 -31.74
CA ILE A 11 -6.44 41.38 -30.79
C ILE A 11 -5.54 40.16 -30.94
N ASN A 12 -4.28 40.40 -31.27
CA ASN A 12 -3.26 39.36 -31.29
C ASN A 12 -2.74 39.11 -29.86
N ILE A 13 -2.85 37.87 -29.41
CA ILE A 13 -2.42 37.40 -28.09
C ILE A 13 -1.04 36.75 -28.22
N SER A 14 -0.05 37.38 -27.58
CA SER A 14 1.32 36.88 -27.45
C SER A 14 1.69 36.70 -25.99
N GLY A 15 2.88 36.12 -25.73
CA GLY A 15 3.41 36.01 -24.36
C GLY A 15 3.68 37.35 -23.66
N ASP A 16 3.79 38.46 -24.41
CA ASP A 16 3.96 39.81 -23.84
C ASP A 16 2.59 40.46 -23.59
N TYR A 17 2.01 40.15 -22.42
CA TYR A 17 0.67 40.63 -22.05
C TYR A 17 0.53 42.16 -22.06
N LYS A 18 1.62 42.91 -21.86
CA LYS A 18 1.59 44.37 -21.79
C LYS A 18 1.10 45.00 -23.10
N GLN A 19 1.29 44.31 -24.23
CA GLN A 19 0.92 44.82 -25.56
C GLN A 19 -0.59 44.75 -25.84
N TRP A 20 -1.29 43.80 -25.23
CA TRP A 20 -2.68 43.49 -25.61
C TRP A 20 -3.67 43.52 -24.45
N PHE A 21 -3.22 43.35 -23.20
CA PHE A 21 -4.11 43.20 -22.04
C PHE A 21 -4.95 44.45 -21.77
N GLY A 22 -4.33 45.64 -21.77
CA GLY A 22 -5.07 46.89 -21.57
C GLY A 22 -6.09 47.17 -22.69
N VAL A 23 -5.75 46.79 -23.92
CA VAL A 23 -6.64 46.90 -25.09
C VAL A 23 -7.84 45.96 -24.94
N LEU A 24 -7.61 44.73 -24.49
CA LEU A 24 -8.67 43.76 -24.21
C LEU A 24 -9.63 44.28 -23.12
N GLN A 25 -9.09 44.82 -22.02
CA GLN A 25 -9.89 45.36 -20.92
C GLN A 25 -10.81 46.48 -21.40
N GLN A 26 -10.28 47.44 -22.16
CA GLN A 26 -11.07 48.55 -22.70
C GLN A 26 -12.18 48.06 -23.64
N LYS A 27 -11.90 47.07 -24.50
CA LYS A 27 -12.92 46.51 -25.40
C LYS A 27 -14.00 45.75 -24.67
N LEU A 28 -13.68 45.00 -23.62
CA LEU A 28 -14.68 44.30 -22.81
C LEU A 28 -15.62 45.29 -22.08
N ILE A 29 -15.07 46.39 -21.56
CA ILE A 29 -15.88 47.46 -20.95
C ILE A 29 -16.80 48.09 -21.99
N ALA A 30 -16.29 48.43 -23.18
CA ALA A 30 -17.11 48.99 -24.26
C ALA A 30 -18.19 48.00 -24.74
N ALA A 31 -17.84 46.72 -24.87
CA ALA A 31 -18.77 45.66 -25.27
C ALA A 31 -19.91 45.46 -24.27
N LYS A 32 -19.68 45.73 -22.99
CA LYS A 32 -20.73 45.69 -21.96
C LYS A 32 -21.80 46.76 -22.17
N GLU A 33 -21.43 47.94 -22.69
CA GLU A 33 -22.32 49.10 -22.84
C GLU A 33 -22.97 49.20 -24.22
N GLU A 34 -22.46 48.47 -25.22
CA GLU A 34 -22.98 48.48 -26.59
C GLU A 34 -24.20 47.55 -26.73
N ASP A 35 -25.22 47.95 -27.50
CA ASP A 35 -26.43 47.14 -27.76
C ASP A 35 -26.37 46.40 -29.11
N ASN A 36 -25.16 46.04 -29.56
CA ASN A 36 -24.95 45.31 -30.81
C ASN A 36 -24.36 43.91 -30.53
N PRO A 37 -25.21 42.86 -30.47
CA PRO A 37 -24.76 41.51 -30.14
C PRO A 37 -23.91 40.84 -31.25
N THR A 38 -23.78 41.49 -32.41
CA THR A 38 -22.99 40.98 -33.55
C THR A 38 -21.57 41.53 -33.60
N ASN A 39 -21.22 42.46 -32.71
CA ASN A 39 -19.90 43.06 -32.65
C ASN A 39 -18.94 42.23 -31.77
N ASN A 40 -18.43 41.13 -32.33
CA ASN A 40 -17.51 40.22 -31.65
C ASN A 40 -16.09 40.80 -31.52
N ILE A 41 -15.40 40.41 -30.44
CA ILE A 41 -13.97 40.66 -30.22
C ILE A 41 -13.22 39.36 -30.51
N TRP A 42 -12.31 39.38 -31.48
CA TRP A 42 -11.55 38.23 -31.95
C TRP A 42 -10.14 38.22 -31.35
N LEU A 43 -9.86 37.24 -30.51
CA LEU A 43 -8.53 37.00 -29.95
C LEU A 43 -7.79 35.98 -30.82
N ILE A 44 -6.65 36.36 -31.38
CA ILE A 44 -5.86 35.50 -32.27
C ILE A 44 -4.56 35.12 -31.57
N ALA A 45 -4.33 33.82 -31.41
CA ALA A 45 -3.11 33.27 -30.84
C ALA A 45 -2.43 32.37 -31.86
N SER A 46 -1.14 32.63 -32.14
CA SER A 46 -0.34 31.84 -33.09
C SER A 46 1.01 31.38 -32.52
N ASP A 47 1.29 31.63 -31.24
CA ASP A 47 2.49 31.12 -30.57
C ASP A 47 2.12 29.89 -29.74
N SER A 48 2.63 28.72 -30.13
CA SER A 48 2.29 27.44 -29.51
C SER A 48 3.03 27.16 -28.21
N SER A 49 4.08 27.93 -27.88
CA SER A 49 4.99 27.57 -26.78
C SER A 49 4.50 28.02 -25.39
N LEU A 50 3.74 29.11 -25.29
CA LEU A 50 3.34 29.73 -24.01
C LEU A 50 1.97 30.44 -24.07
N ASN A 51 0.96 29.79 -24.65
CA ASN A 51 -0.35 30.44 -24.84
C ASN A 51 -1.49 29.82 -24.00
N GLY A 52 -2.04 30.63 -23.09
CA GLY A 52 -3.17 30.27 -22.22
C GLY A 52 -4.54 30.74 -22.71
N ILE A 53 -4.72 31.07 -23.99
CA ILE A 53 -5.95 31.69 -24.54
C ILE A 53 -7.21 30.88 -24.22
N ILE A 54 -7.11 29.54 -24.17
CA ILE A 54 -8.22 28.65 -23.82
C ILE A 54 -8.67 28.92 -22.38
N GLY A 55 -7.71 28.93 -21.43
CA GLY A 55 -7.99 29.23 -20.03
C GLY A 55 -8.49 30.66 -19.85
N LEU A 56 -7.84 31.63 -20.51
CA LEU A 56 -8.21 33.05 -20.45
C LEU A 56 -9.64 33.30 -20.92
N VAL A 57 -10.03 32.77 -22.09
CA VAL A 57 -11.39 32.95 -22.61
C VAL A 57 -12.41 32.20 -21.77
N ASN A 58 -12.08 31.00 -21.27
CA ASN A 58 -12.98 30.29 -20.36
C ASN A 58 -13.24 31.09 -19.07
N CYS A 59 -12.25 31.80 -18.54
CA CYS A 59 -12.44 32.70 -17.40
C CYS A 59 -13.29 33.92 -17.78
N LEU A 60 -12.94 34.62 -18.85
CA LEU A 60 -13.55 35.91 -19.21
C LEU A 60 -14.94 35.77 -19.83
N ARG A 61 -15.29 34.61 -20.40
CA ARG A 61 -16.59 34.42 -21.07
C ARG A 61 -17.79 34.66 -20.15
N PHE A 62 -17.62 34.43 -18.86
CA PHE A 62 -18.67 34.63 -17.86
C PHE A 62 -18.66 36.03 -17.24
N GLU A 63 -17.69 36.87 -17.61
CA GLU A 63 -17.62 38.27 -17.18
C GLU A 63 -18.45 39.17 -18.11
N PRO A 64 -18.89 40.36 -17.65
CA PRO A 64 -19.63 41.30 -18.49
C PRO A 64 -18.88 41.67 -19.79
N GLY A 65 -19.55 41.49 -20.95
CA GLY A 65 -18.96 41.69 -22.29
C GLY A 65 -18.16 40.48 -22.81
N GLY A 66 -17.95 39.46 -21.98
CA GLY A 66 -17.21 38.24 -22.30
C GLY A 66 -17.92 37.31 -23.29
N ASP A 67 -19.25 37.41 -23.40
CA ASP A 67 -20.07 36.70 -24.38
C ASP A 67 -19.71 37.06 -25.84
N ARG A 68 -19.07 38.23 -26.04
CA ARG A 68 -18.58 38.71 -27.33
C ARG A 68 -17.21 38.19 -27.73
N LEU A 69 -16.51 37.51 -26.82
CA LEU A 69 -15.21 36.96 -27.12
C LEU A 69 -15.34 35.78 -28.09
N ARG A 70 -14.52 35.81 -29.13
CA ARG A 70 -14.23 34.69 -30.03
C ARG A 70 -12.72 34.53 -30.01
N TYR A 71 -12.22 33.31 -30.05
CA TYR A 71 -10.80 33.09 -30.23
C TYR A 71 -10.49 32.16 -31.39
N ILE A 72 -9.33 32.42 -32.00
CA ILE A 72 -8.69 31.55 -32.96
C ILE A 72 -7.30 31.24 -32.40
N PHE A 73 -7.07 29.96 -32.12
CA PHE A 73 -5.76 29.45 -31.73
C PHE A 73 -5.18 28.66 -32.90
N ASN A 74 -4.24 29.26 -33.61
CA ASN A 74 -3.46 28.60 -34.64
C ASN A 74 -2.34 27.78 -33.97
N TYR A 75 -2.57 26.48 -33.79
CA TYR A 75 -1.71 25.57 -33.05
C TYR A 75 -0.34 25.38 -33.72
N ASP A 76 -0.29 25.38 -35.05
CA ASP A 76 0.95 25.19 -35.81
C ASP A 76 1.64 26.52 -36.14
N GLY A 77 1.08 27.64 -35.66
CA GLY A 77 1.67 28.94 -35.86
C GLY A 77 3.09 29.01 -35.28
N THR A 78 3.97 29.69 -36.01
CA THR A 78 5.18 30.26 -35.42
C THR A 78 4.79 31.62 -34.85
N GLY A 79 5.26 32.00 -33.66
CA GLY A 79 4.82 33.22 -32.95
C GLY A 79 4.93 34.56 -33.71
N SER A 80 5.46 34.56 -34.93
CA SER A 80 5.49 35.68 -35.87
C SER A 80 4.26 35.78 -36.80
N GLN A 81 3.41 34.76 -36.89
CA GLN A 81 2.23 34.76 -37.76
C GLN A 81 1.06 35.50 -37.09
N THR A 82 0.98 36.80 -37.36
CA THR A 82 -0.02 37.73 -36.77
C THR A 82 -1.20 38.02 -37.69
N TYR A 83 -1.18 37.52 -38.93
CA TYR A 83 -2.18 37.80 -39.94
C TYR A 83 -3.04 36.56 -40.26
N ILE A 84 -4.36 36.74 -40.15
CA ILE A 84 -5.39 35.77 -40.51
C ILE A 84 -6.23 36.38 -41.64
N ASP A 85 -6.33 35.66 -42.76
CA ASP A 85 -7.21 36.05 -43.86
C ASP A 85 -8.57 35.35 -43.73
N PHE A 86 -9.58 36.11 -43.30
CA PHE A 86 -10.95 35.63 -43.17
C PHE A 86 -11.66 35.35 -44.50
N ASN A 87 -11.04 35.64 -45.65
CA ASN A 87 -11.57 35.28 -46.96
C ASN A 87 -11.19 33.87 -47.39
N VAL A 88 -10.26 33.22 -46.70
CA VAL A 88 -9.69 31.93 -47.08
C VAL A 88 -10.03 30.88 -46.01
N SER A 89 -10.36 29.66 -46.45
CA SER A 89 -10.54 28.52 -45.55
C SER A 89 -9.20 28.18 -44.88
N PRO A 90 -9.16 27.89 -43.57
CA PRO A 90 -10.30 27.58 -42.69
C PRO A 90 -10.99 28.78 -42.01
N TYR A 91 -10.46 30.00 -42.15
CA TYR A 91 -10.92 31.16 -41.37
C TYR A 91 -12.25 31.75 -41.86
N SER A 92 -12.54 31.65 -43.15
CA SER A 92 -13.88 31.94 -43.71
C SER A 92 -14.97 31.08 -43.07
N ASP A 93 -14.64 29.82 -42.78
CA ASP A 93 -15.55 28.85 -42.18
C ASP A 93 -15.72 29.11 -40.69
N ILE A 94 -14.62 29.44 -39.98
CA ILE A 94 -14.66 29.88 -38.57
C ILE A 94 -15.57 31.09 -38.40
N LEU A 95 -15.41 32.11 -39.26
CA LEU A 95 -16.21 33.33 -39.21
C LEU A 95 -17.69 33.04 -39.46
N SER A 96 -17.99 32.14 -40.41
CA SER A 96 -19.36 31.73 -40.74
C SER A 96 -20.05 30.96 -39.62
N ASN A 97 -19.31 30.10 -38.91
CA ASN A 97 -19.85 29.32 -37.79
C ASN A 97 -19.95 30.13 -36.48
N ASN A 98 -19.20 31.23 -36.35
CA ASN A 98 -19.23 32.14 -35.20
C ASN A 98 -19.05 31.43 -33.83
N LEU A 99 -18.24 30.37 -33.79
CA LEU A 99 -17.97 29.62 -32.56
C LEU A 99 -17.06 30.42 -31.63
N VAL A 100 -17.31 30.35 -30.32
CA VAL A 100 -16.49 30.99 -29.29
C VAL A 100 -15.04 30.50 -29.32
N ALA A 101 -14.87 29.20 -29.54
CA ALA A 101 -13.60 28.51 -29.48
C ALA A 101 -13.26 27.91 -30.83
N ASN A 102 -12.11 28.28 -31.40
CA ASN A 102 -11.63 27.75 -32.67
C ASN A 102 -10.14 27.44 -32.52
N VAL A 103 -9.77 26.18 -32.76
CA VAL A 103 -8.39 25.72 -32.79
C VAL A 103 -8.10 25.23 -34.20
N VAL A 104 -7.09 25.80 -34.83
CA VAL A 104 -6.62 25.35 -36.14
C VAL A 104 -5.36 24.53 -35.93
N LYS A 105 -5.41 23.25 -36.32
CA LYS A 105 -4.27 22.33 -36.29
C LYS A 105 -4.25 21.51 -37.59
N GLU A 106 -3.11 21.48 -38.25
CA GLU A 106 -2.85 20.86 -39.54
C GLU A 106 -3.88 21.30 -40.60
N GLY A 107 -4.23 22.59 -40.61
CA GLY A 107 -5.24 23.16 -41.49
C GLY A 107 -6.69 22.77 -41.19
N LYS A 108 -6.94 22.00 -40.12
CA LYS A 108 -8.28 21.57 -39.70
C LYS A 108 -8.77 22.40 -38.52
N VAL A 109 -10.07 22.74 -38.54
CA VAL A 109 -10.74 23.45 -37.44
C VAL A 109 -11.30 22.46 -36.44
N GLY A 110 -11.05 22.71 -35.16
CA GLY A 110 -11.59 21.93 -34.06
C GLY A 110 -11.64 22.72 -32.76
N THR A 111 -11.84 22.00 -31.65
CA THR A 111 -11.85 22.55 -30.29
C THR A 111 -11.22 21.55 -29.33
N PHE A 112 -10.67 22.03 -28.22
CA PHE A 112 -10.36 21.14 -27.10
C PHE A 112 -11.66 20.70 -26.40
N ARG A 113 -11.77 19.41 -26.13
CA ARG A 113 -12.93 18.78 -25.47
C ARG A 113 -12.44 17.83 -24.41
N HIS A 114 -13.13 17.82 -23.26
CA HIS A 114 -12.90 16.83 -22.22
C HIS A 114 -13.54 15.52 -22.65
N LEU A 115 -12.73 14.49 -22.81
CA LEU A 115 -13.21 13.12 -22.96
C LEU A 115 -13.13 12.47 -21.58
N ARG A 116 -14.20 11.76 -21.19
CA ARG A 116 -14.15 10.91 -20.00
C ARG A 116 -13.09 9.83 -20.24
N LEU A 117 -12.08 9.78 -19.38
CA LEU A 117 -11.16 8.64 -19.37
C LEU A 117 -12.00 7.39 -19.11
N ALA A 118 -11.85 6.38 -19.95
CA ALA A 118 -12.54 5.12 -19.73
C ALA A 118 -12.17 4.60 -18.33
N ASP A 119 -13.15 4.17 -17.55
CA ASP A 119 -12.90 3.56 -16.23
C ASP A 119 -12.17 2.19 -16.34
N ASN A 120 -11.89 1.77 -17.58
CA ASN A 120 -11.05 0.64 -17.94
C ASN A 120 -9.56 1.02 -17.81
N TYR A 121 -9.14 1.28 -16.58
CA TYR A 121 -7.79 0.87 -16.20
C TYR A 121 -7.77 -0.66 -16.20
N ASP A 122 -6.61 -1.28 -16.44
CA ASP A 122 -6.43 -2.73 -16.28
C ASP A 122 -6.67 -3.11 -14.81
N LYS A 123 -7.93 -3.22 -14.42
CA LYS A 123 -8.36 -3.67 -13.11
C LYS A 123 -8.34 -5.19 -13.15
N THR A 124 -7.24 -5.78 -12.72
CA THR A 124 -7.22 -7.18 -12.35
C THR A 124 -8.13 -7.35 -11.13
N VAL A 125 -9.29 -7.96 -11.32
CA VAL A 125 -10.16 -8.36 -10.19
C VAL A 125 -9.42 -9.43 -9.41
N SER A 126 -9.01 -9.12 -8.20
CA SER A 126 -8.34 -10.02 -7.28
C SER A 126 -8.86 -9.77 -5.87
N ASN A 127 -9.01 -10.83 -5.09
CA ASN A 127 -9.29 -10.73 -3.65
C ASN A 127 -8.03 -10.31 -2.86
N GLU A 128 -6.88 -10.24 -3.54
CA GLU A 128 -5.57 -9.83 -3.03
C GLU A 128 -5.04 -8.68 -3.89
N TYR A 129 -4.78 -7.52 -3.28
CA TYR A 129 -4.30 -6.34 -3.99
C TYR A 129 -2.77 -6.26 -3.90
N TYR A 130 -2.11 -6.37 -5.05
CA TYR A 130 -0.67 -6.14 -5.16
C TYR A 130 -0.44 -4.66 -5.45
N LEU A 131 0.03 -3.91 -4.45
CA LEU A 131 0.39 -2.51 -4.61
C LEU A 131 1.77 -2.41 -5.27
N ASN A 132 1.92 -1.54 -6.27
CA ASN A 132 3.25 -1.24 -6.79
C ASN A 132 4.02 -0.41 -5.77
N LEU A 133 4.90 -1.07 -5.02
CA LEU A 133 5.84 -0.43 -4.12
C LEU A 133 7.00 0.06 -4.98
N GLY A 134 6.98 1.34 -5.39
CA GLY A 134 8.03 1.97 -6.19
C GLY A 134 9.38 2.08 -5.47
N GLN A 135 10.01 0.94 -5.16
CA GLN A 135 11.30 0.86 -4.48
C GLN A 135 12.41 0.54 -5.47
N THR A 136 13.45 1.38 -5.48
CA THR A 136 14.56 1.30 -6.43
C THR A 136 15.81 0.61 -5.87
N ARG A 137 15.85 0.23 -4.58
CA ARG A 137 16.99 -0.45 -3.93
C ARG A 137 16.54 -1.36 -2.79
N GLY A 138 16.83 -2.66 -2.89
CA GLY A 138 16.48 -3.70 -1.91
C GLY A 138 16.73 -5.10 -2.48
N ILE A 139 16.63 -6.13 -1.64
CA ILE A 139 16.64 -7.56 -1.99
C ILE A 139 15.76 -7.78 -3.22
N SER A 140 16.35 -8.20 -4.33
CA SER A 140 15.63 -8.60 -5.54
C SER A 140 15.39 -10.11 -5.48
N GLY A 141 14.13 -10.52 -5.33
CA GLY A 141 13.76 -11.93 -5.28
C GLY A 141 13.48 -12.39 -3.85
N LEU A 142 12.53 -11.74 -3.19
CA LEU A 142 11.80 -12.39 -2.10
C LEU A 142 11.10 -13.60 -2.73
N GLN A 143 11.36 -14.80 -2.18
CA GLN A 143 10.81 -16.04 -2.72
C GLN A 143 9.65 -16.53 -1.87
N CYS A 144 9.80 -16.43 -0.55
CA CYS A 144 8.79 -16.87 0.41
C CYS A 144 8.61 -15.80 1.50
N SER A 145 7.38 -15.61 1.94
CA SER A 145 7.06 -14.83 3.14
C SER A 145 6.09 -15.64 4.00
N GLY A 146 6.38 -15.69 5.30
CA GLY A 146 5.54 -16.40 6.27
C GLY A 146 4.32 -15.55 6.63
N ILE A 147 3.15 -16.18 6.65
CA ILE A 147 1.94 -15.57 7.20
C ILE A 147 1.91 -15.84 8.69
N LEU A 148 1.99 -14.79 9.50
CA LEU A 148 1.94 -14.88 10.95
C LEU A 148 0.52 -14.65 11.46
N PHE A 149 0.24 -15.12 12.68
CA PHE A 149 -1.06 -14.89 13.33
C PHE A 149 -1.39 -13.40 13.46
N ARG A 150 -0.37 -12.56 13.68
CA ARG A 150 -0.48 -11.09 13.68
C ARG A 150 -1.07 -10.55 12.37
N ASP A 151 -0.64 -11.07 11.22
CA ASP A 151 -1.12 -10.61 9.92
C ASP A 151 -2.62 -10.90 9.77
N ILE A 152 -3.06 -12.08 10.20
CA ILE A 152 -4.48 -12.47 10.22
C ILE A 152 -5.28 -11.53 11.13
N MET A 153 -4.80 -11.27 12.35
CA MET A 153 -5.52 -10.39 13.28
C MET A 153 -5.64 -8.94 12.78
N ILE A 154 -4.64 -8.45 12.05
CA ILE A 154 -4.68 -7.13 11.40
C ILE A 154 -5.70 -7.12 10.28
N VAL A 155 -5.68 -8.13 9.39
CA VAL A 155 -6.63 -8.23 8.27
C VAL A 155 -8.07 -8.38 8.76
N GLU A 156 -8.29 -9.11 9.86
CA GLU A 156 -9.61 -9.23 10.51
C GLU A 156 -10.04 -7.96 11.28
N GLY A 157 -9.17 -6.96 11.41
CA GLY A 157 -9.43 -5.74 12.17
C GLY A 157 -9.50 -5.94 13.70
N ARG A 158 -8.97 -7.06 14.20
CA ARG A 158 -8.93 -7.39 15.64
C ARG A 158 -7.70 -6.84 16.34
N LEU A 159 -6.62 -6.60 15.61
CA LEU A 159 -5.43 -5.91 16.10
C LEU A 159 -5.38 -4.51 15.49
N PRO A 160 -5.21 -3.44 16.30
CA PRO A 160 -5.01 -2.11 15.76
C PRO A 160 -3.70 -2.05 14.97
N ILE A 161 -3.72 -1.35 13.84
CA ILE A 161 -2.53 -1.05 13.06
C ILE A 161 -1.84 0.14 13.71
N ASP A 162 -0.53 0.03 13.94
CA ASP A 162 0.26 1.20 14.32
C ASP A 162 0.18 2.23 13.19
N SER A 163 -0.29 3.44 13.52
CA SER A 163 -0.36 4.58 12.61
C SER A 163 0.95 4.92 11.89
N SER A 164 2.10 4.44 12.40
CA SER A 164 3.41 4.57 11.74
C SER A 164 3.58 3.68 10.49
N LEU A 165 2.74 2.65 10.32
CA LEU A 165 2.75 1.70 9.20
C LEU A 165 1.70 2.14 8.17
N THR A 166 2.10 2.98 7.21
CA THR A 166 1.11 3.73 6.40
C THR A 166 0.57 2.99 5.18
N ASP A 167 1.29 2.02 4.61
CA ASP A 167 0.94 1.49 3.27
C ASP A 167 0.70 -0.03 3.24
N CYS A 168 1.46 -0.82 4.00
CA CYS A 168 1.28 -2.28 4.13
C CYS A 168 1.61 -2.67 5.57
N PRO A 169 0.61 -3.06 6.39
CA PRO A 169 0.83 -3.37 7.81
C PRO A 169 1.13 -4.86 8.09
N ILE A 170 1.29 -5.68 7.03
CA ILE A 170 1.36 -7.13 7.09
C ILE A 170 2.56 -7.71 6.33
N GLY A 171 3.02 -8.87 6.76
CA GLY A 171 4.18 -9.57 6.21
C GLY A 171 5.44 -9.16 6.93
N PHE A 172 5.81 -9.95 7.94
CA PHE A 172 6.91 -9.63 8.85
C PHE A 172 8.22 -10.35 8.52
N GLU A 173 8.15 -11.59 8.05
CA GLU A 173 9.31 -12.44 7.79
C GLU A 173 9.42 -12.87 6.32
N PHE A 174 10.65 -13.18 5.89
CA PHE A 174 10.94 -13.56 4.52
C PHE A 174 12.12 -14.55 4.41
N ALA A 175 12.14 -15.26 3.27
CA ALA A 175 13.31 -15.93 2.73
C ALA A 175 13.46 -15.57 1.25
N GLY A 176 14.70 -15.30 0.82
CA GLY A 176 14.97 -14.85 -0.54
C GLY A 176 16.46 -14.78 -0.88
N ARG A 177 16.78 -14.03 -1.93
CA ARG A 177 18.16 -13.83 -2.39
C ARG A 177 18.54 -12.36 -2.44
N ARG A 178 19.73 -12.06 -1.95
CA ARG A 178 20.33 -10.73 -2.07
C ARG A 178 20.49 -10.33 -3.54
N SER A 179 20.16 -9.08 -3.87
CA SER A 179 20.29 -8.56 -5.24
C SER A 179 21.73 -8.36 -5.69
N ASP A 180 22.61 -8.02 -4.75
CA ASP A 180 24.01 -7.69 -4.99
C ASP A 180 24.91 -8.92 -5.03
N THR A 181 24.66 -9.91 -4.16
CA THR A 181 25.51 -11.11 -4.03
C THR A 181 24.86 -12.41 -4.51
N GLY A 182 23.53 -12.47 -4.64
CA GLY A 182 22.78 -13.70 -4.93
C GLY A 182 22.68 -14.69 -3.75
N GLU A 183 23.25 -14.33 -2.59
CA GLU A 183 23.26 -15.12 -1.37
C GLU A 183 21.85 -15.39 -0.85
N ARG A 184 21.62 -16.60 -0.32
CA ARG A 184 20.36 -17.01 0.29
C ARG A 184 20.26 -16.43 1.70
N VAL A 185 19.23 -15.64 1.95
CA VAL A 185 19.03 -14.94 3.22
C VAL A 185 17.60 -15.11 3.72
N MET A 186 17.46 -15.23 5.04
CA MET A 186 16.19 -15.14 5.75
C MET A 186 16.25 -13.98 6.72
N GLY A 187 15.11 -13.37 7.01
CA GLY A 187 15.08 -12.21 7.89
C GLY A 187 13.67 -11.70 8.15
N MET A 188 13.61 -10.53 8.79
CA MET A 188 12.38 -9.80 9.06
C MET A 188 12.46 -8.34 8.59
N ASP A 189 11.32 -7.75 8.22
CA ASP A 189 11.18 -6.30 8.02
C ASP A 189 10.32 -5.72 9.14
N VAL A 190 10.93 -4.92 10.01
CA VAL A 190 10.23 -4.23 11.12
C VAL A 190 9.11 -3.30 10.64
N ARG A 191 9.07 -2.96 9.35
CA ARG A 191 8.00 -2.18 8.72
C ARG A 191 6.85 -3.03 8.17
N ASN A 192 6.89 -4.36 8.33
CA ASN A 192 5.86 -5.29 7.86
C ASN A 192 5.59 -5.19 6.35
N ARG A 193 6.60 -5.43 5.51
CA ARG A 193 6.47 -5.31 4.04
C ARG A 193 6.93 -6.54 3.28
N CYS A 194 7.03 -7.68 3.96
CA CYS A 194 7.50 -8.94 3.37
C CYS A 194 6.49 -9.58 2.42
N PHE A 195 5.21 -9.18 2.44
CA PHE A 195 4.26 -9.51 1.38
C PHE A 195 4.49 -8.62 0.15
N SER A 196 5.67 -8.78 -0.46
CA SER A 196 6.15 -8.01 -1.61
C SER A 196 7.07 -8.88 -2.46
N THR A 197 7.26 -8.52 -3.72
CA THR A 197 8.21 -9.19 -4.63
C THR A 197 9.67 -8.84 -4.30
N SER A 198 9.89 -7.70 -3.66
CA SER A 198 11.19 -7.20 -3.21
C SER A 198 11.06 -6.36 -1.95
N ILE A 199 12.10 -6.36 -1.12
CA ILE A 199 12.14 -5.57 0.11
C ILE A 199 13.54 -5.03 0.37
N TYR A 200 13.63 -3.90 1.07
CA TYR A 200 14.89 -3.50 1.70
C TYR A 200 14.92 -4.03 3.14
N ALA A 201 15.56 -5.17 3.39
CA ALA A 201 15.78 -5.61 4.77
C ALA A 201 17.10 -5.03 5.29
N ALA A 202 17.12 -4.55 6.54
CA ALA A 202 18.34 -4.06 7.15
C ALA A 202 19.22 -5.22 7.64
N GLU A 203 20.53 -5.11 7.45
CA GLU A 203 21.52 -6.15 7.77
C GLU A 203 21.36 -6.76 9.19
N PRO A 204 21.05 -5.99 10.27
CA PRO A 204 20.86 -6.57 11.61
C PRO A 204 19.66 -7.53 11.75
N TYR A 205 18.73 -7.51 10.80
CA TYR A 205 17.51 -8.33 10.80
C TYR A 205 17.55 -9.44 9.74
N MET A 206 18.73 -9.74 9.18
CA MET A 206 18.92 -10.84 8.24
C MET A 206 20.07 -11.75 8.66
N THR A 207 19.98 -13.01 8.22
CA THR A 207 21.07 -13.98 8.33
C THR A 207 21.11 -14.87 7.10
N ALA A 208 22.27 -15.46 6.84
CA ALA A 208 22.43 -16.46 5.78
C ALA A 208 21.58 -17.71 6.07
N ILE A 209 20.97 -18.26 5.03
CA ILE A 209 20.24 -19.54 5.13
C ILE A 209 21.25 -20.68 4.99
N PRO A 210 21.26 -21.66 5.92
CA PRO A 210 22.08 -22.86 5.79
C PRO A 210 21.87 -23.58 4.45
N GLU A 211 22.95 -24.12 3.87
CA GLU A 211 22.93 -24.72 2.54
C GLU A 211 21.89 -25.84 2.39
N HIS A 212 21.69 -26.63 3.45
CA HIS A 212 20.79 -27.78 3.49
C HIS A 212 19.32 -27.42 3.77
N TRP A 213 18.99 -26.16 4.07
CA TRP A 213 17.60 -25.72 4.25
C TRP A 213 17.01 -25.27 2.93
N SER A 214 15.73 -25.54 2.67
CA SER A 214 14.99 -24.87 1.60
C SER A 214 14.63 -23.43 1.99
N MET A 215 14.05 -22.65 1.07
CA MET A 215 13.52 -21.32 1.43
C MET A 215 12.27 -21.42 2.33
N ASP A 216 11.46 -22.46 2.12
CA ASP A 216 10.25 -22.72 2.91
C ASP A 216 10.60 -23.12 4.34
N ASP A 217 11.59 -24.00 4.53
CA ASP A 217 12.09 -24.35 5.85
C ASP A 217 12.61 -23.10 6.58
N ALA A 218 13.43 -22.30 5.89
CA ALA A 218 14.04 -21.11 6.46
C ALA A 218 13.00 -20.08 6.96
N VAL A 219 11.96 -19.80 6.17
CA VAL A 219 10.93 -18.83 6.56
C VAL A 219 10.05 -19.38 7.69
N SER A 220 9.80 -20.69 7.75
CA SER A 220 8.93 -21.30 8.78
C SER A 220 9.50 -21.27 10.21
N ILE A 221 10.82 -21.11 10.34
CA ILE A 221 11.56 -21.25 11.59
C ILE A 221 11.85 -19.89 12.24
N LEU A 222 12.06 -18.84 11.45
CA LEU A 222 12.66 -17.61 11.92
C LEU A 222 11.87 -16.95 13.06
N ASN A 223 10.64 -16.51 12.81
CA ASN A 223 9.86 -15.79 13.82
C ASN A 223 9.52 -16.66 15.04
N THR A 224 9.22 -17.94 14.84
CA THR A 224 8.86 -18.86 15.92
C THR A 224 10.02 -19.08 16.90
N TYR A 225 11.23 -19.35 16.40
CA TYR A 225 12.40 -19.55 17.25
C TYR A 225 12.92 -18.25 17.85
N LEU A 226 12.86 -17.11 17.15
CA LEU A 226 13.22 -15.81 17.73
C LEU A 226 12.32 -15.44 18.91
N THR A 227 11.00 -15.67 18.75
CA THR A 227 10.02 -15.44 19.83
C THR A 227 10.38 -16.25 21.08
N LEU A 228 10.76 -17.51 20.90
CA LEU A 228 11.09 -18.41 22.01
C LEU A 228 12.49 -18.21 22.56
N TYR A 229 13.47 -17.86 21.72
CA TYR A 229 14.80 -17.50 22.20
C TYR A 229 14.68 -16.31 23.15
N TYR A 230 13.94 -15.27 22.75
CA TYR A 230 13.67 -14.15 23.63
C TYR A 230 12.84 -14.57 24.86
N GLY A 231 11.71 -15.24 24.65
CA GLY A 231 10.78 -15.59 25.73
C GLY A 231 11.35 -16.59 26.76
N LEU A 232 11.88 -17.72 26.29
CA LEU A 232 12.37 -18.79 27.16
C LEU A 232 13.80 -18.57 27.64
N ILE A 233 14.71 -18.15 26.77
CA ILE A 233 16.14 -18.09 27.10
C ILE A 233 16.47 -16.75 27.76
N GLU A 234 16.16 -15.63 27.12
CA GLU A 234 16.53 -14.30 27.63
C GLU A 234 15.64 -13.86 28.82
N ARG A 235 14.33 -14.12 28.74
CA ARG A 235 13.34 -13.61 29.72
C ARG A 235 13.04 -14.60 30.83
N ALA A 236 12.66 -15.83 30.50
CA ALA A 236 12.33 -16.85 31.50
C ALA A 236 13.56 -17.56 32.08
N GLN A 237 14.72 -17.45 31.41
CA GLN A 237 15.97 -18.08 31.82
C GLN A 237 15.82 -19.58 32.06
N LEU A 238 15.19 -20.28 31.10
CA LEU A 238 14.94 -21.72 31.14
C LEU A 238 16.18 -22.51 31.59
N GLN A 239 16.00 -23.35 32.61
CA GLN A 239 17.03 -24.25 33.13
C GLN A 239 16.76 -25.70 32.73
N GLN A 240 17.82 -26.50 32.72
CA GLN A 240 17.73 -27.93 32.43
C GLN A 240 16.83 -28.64 33.46
N GLY A 241 15.90 -29.46 32.96
CA GLY A 241 15.00 -30.27 33.80
C GLY A 241 13.80 -29.53 34.39
N GLU A 242 13.60 -28.24 34.09
CA GLU A 242 12.40 -27.53 34.52
C GLU A 242 11.14 -28.08 33.84
N SER A 243 10.01 -27.96 34.52
CA SER A 243 8.70 -28.31 33.99
C SER A 243 8.09 -27.17 33.18
N VAL A 244 7.54 -27.48 32.00
CA VAL A 244 7.05 -26.47 31.05
C VAL A 244 5.67 -26.83 30.52
N LEU A 245 4.70 -25.93 30.69
CA LEU A 245 3.40 -26.00 30.02
C LEU A 245 3.42 -25.18 28.72
N ILE A 246 3.15 -25.83 27.59
CA ILE A 246 3.11 -25.21 26.27
C ILE A 246 1.68 -25.22 25.75
N HIS A 247 1.05 -24.05 25.68
CA HIS A 247 -0.26 -23.94 25.05
C HIS A 247 -0.18 -24.03 23.54
N SER A 248 -1.20 -24.63 22.91
CA SER A 248 -1.28 -24.80 21.45
C SER A 248 -0.07 -25.54 20.86
N GLY A 249 0.35 -26.65 21.48
CA GLY A 249 1.63 -27.33 21.20
C GLY A 249 1.84 -27.76 19.75
N ALA A 250 0.77 -28.03 18.99
CA ALA A 250 0.85 -28.38 17.58
C ALA A 250 0.93 -27.16 16.61
N GLY A 251 0.88 -25.92 17.13
CA GLY A 251 1.09 -24.71 16.34
C GLY A 251 2.57 -24.41 16.09
N GLY A 252 2.90 -23.42 15.25
CA GLY A 252 4.29 -23.10 14.89
C GLY A 252 5.19 -22.78 16.10
N VAL A 253 4.74 -21.87 16.98
CA VAL A 253 5.46 -21.57 18.23
C VAL A 253 5.48 -22.78 19.16
N GLY A 254 4.38 -23.53 19.24
CA GLY A 254 4.31 -24.74 20.06
C GLY A 254 5.36 -25.78 19.67
N GLN A 255 5.50 -26.08 18.38
CA GLN A 255 6.47 -27.03 17.86
C GLN A 255 7.92 -26.58 18.09
N ALA A 256 8.22 -25.29 17.88
CA ALA A 256 9.53 -24.74 18.18
C ALA A 256 9.84 -24.81 19.69
N ALA A 257 8.85 -24.56 20.54
CA ALA A 257 8.99 -24.64 21.99
C ALA A 257 9.26 -26.07 22.45
N LEU A 258 8.58 -27.05 21.85
CA LEU A 258 8.81 -28.47 22.12
C LEU A 258 10.26 -28.85 21.85
N ASN A 259 10.81 -28.46 20.69
CA ASN A 259 12.19 -28.75 20.34
C ASN A 259 13.20 -28.15 21.33
N ILE A 260 13.00 -26.89 21.73
CA ILE A 260 13.85 -26.21 22.71
C ILE A 260 13.76 -26.92 24.07
N CYS A 261 12.55 -27.17 24.56
CA CYS A 261 12.35 -27.79 25.88
C CYS A 261 12.90 -29.23 25.91
N GLN A 262 12.77 -29.99 24.83
CA GLN A 262 13.35 -31.34 24.73
C GLN A 262 14.87 -31.30 24.75
N TYR A 263 15.50 -30.32 24.08
CA TYR A 263 16.94 -30.12 24.13
C TYR A 263 17.44 -29.85 25.56
N PHE A 264 16.69 -29.08 26.35
CA PHE A 264 16.95 -28.83 27.77
C PHE A 264 16.49 -29.97 28.70
N GLY A 265 15.96 -31.07 28.17
CA GLY A 265 15.49 -32.20 28.97
C GLY A 265 14.36 -31.83 29.94
N CYS A 266 13.51 -30.87 29.57
CA CYS A 266 12.39 -30.38 30.38
C CYS A 266 11.28 -31.42 30.54
N ASP A 267 10.50 -31.28 31.62
CA ASP A 267 9.26 -32.01 31.83
C ASP A 267 8.10 -31.29 31.13
N ILE A 268 7.71 -31.76 29.94
CA ILE A 268 6.80 -31.04 29.05
C ILE A 268 5.34 -31.45 29.25
N TYR A 269 4.46 -30.46 29.31
CA TYR A 269 3.00 -30.55 29.28
C TYR A 269 2.48 -29.70 28.11
N VAL A 270 1.48 -30.18 27.38
CA VAL A 270 0.98 -29.49 26.18
C VAL A 270 -0.53 -29.46 26.13
N THR A 271 -1.11 -28.41 25.52
CA THR A 271 -2.53 -28.39 25.18
C THR A 271 -2.76 -28.36 23.67
N VAL A 272 -3.78 -29.08 23.18
CA VAL A 272 -4.21 -29.08 21.77
C VAL A 272 -5.72 -29.19 21.62
N GLY A 273 -6.23 -28.85 20.44
CA GLY A 273 -7.68 -28.77 20.21
C GLY A 273 -8.31 -29.94 19.45
N THR A 274 -7.54 -30.85 18.84
CA THR A 274 -8.09 -31.91 17.96
C THR A 274 -7.33 -33.22 18.10
N GLU A 275 -8.01 -34.34 17.85
CA GLU A 275 -7.42 -35.69 17.86
C GLU A 275 -6.26 -35.86 16.88
N ASP A 276 -6.36 -35.28 15.68
CA ASP A 276 -5.27 -35.30 14.70
C ASP A 276 -4.00 -34.63 15.25
N LYS A 277 -4.16 -33.56 16.03
CA LYS A 277 -3.03 -32.87 16.69
C LYS A 277 -2.47 -33.66 17.86
N ILE A 278 -3.31 -34.39 18.59
CA ILE A 278 -2.86 -35.34 19.62
C ILE A 278 -1.99 -36.43 18.97
N THR A 279 -2.48 -37.01 17.88
CA THR A 279 -1.76 -38.05 17.13
C THR A 279 -0.41 -37.55 16.60
N PHE A 280 -0.39 -36.34 16.03
CA PHE A 280 0.84 -35.68 15.60
C PHE A 280 1.84 -35.50 16.74
N LEU A 281 1.42 -34.94 17.89
CA LEU A 281 2.32 -34.72 19.02
C LEU A 281 2.87 -36.01 19.61
N LYS A 282 2.08 -37.08 19.62
CA LYS A 282 2.52 -38.41 20.08
C LYS A 282 3.56 -39.01 19.15
N ASN A 283 3.27 -39.02 17.85
CA ASN A 283 4.04 -39.78 16.88
C ASN A 283 5.27 -39.01 16.37
N GLU A 284 5.13 -37.71 16.13
CA GLU A 284 6.17 -36.89 15.51
C GLU A 284 6.97 -36.09 16.55
N CYS A 285 6.33 -35.68 17.64
CA CYS A 285 6.97 -34.88 18.69
C CYS A 285 7.34 -35.67 19.95
N ASN A 286 7.07 -36.99 20.00
CA ASN A 286 7.37 -37.86 21.14
C ASN A 286 6.79 -37.38 22.48
N ILE A 287 5.61 -36.78 22.48
CA ILE A 287 4.94 -36.36 23.72
C ILE A 287 4.04 -37.48 24.24
N PRO A 288 4.23 -37.95 25.49
CA PRO A 288 3.36 -38.95 26.10
C PRO A 288 1.92 -38.47 26.19
N GLU A 289 0.96 -39.35 25.91
CA GLU A 289 -0.47 -39.01 25.90
C GLU A 289 -0.98 -38.46 27.25
N ASN A 290 -0.43 -38.94 28.37
CA ASN A 290 -0.75 -38.42 29.70
C ASN A 290 -0.20 -37.01 29.99
N ARG A 291 0.53 -36.40 29.05
CA ARG A 291 1.02 -35.02 29.09
C ARG A 291 0.32 -34.11 28.09
N ILE A 292 -0.69 -34.62 27.35
CA ILE A 292 -1.44 -33.88 26.34
C ILE A 292 -2.86 -33.59 26.87
N PHE A 293 -3.25 -32.32 26.91
CA PHE A 293 -4.54 -31.87 27.43
C PHE A 293 -5.33 -31.08 26.39
N ASN A 294 -6.63 -30.86 26.65
CA ASN A 294 -7.51 -30.12 25.75
C ASN A 294 -7.27 -28.60 25.88
N SER A 295 -7.14 -27.89 24.75
CA SER A 295 -7.03 -26.41 24.72
C SER A 295 -8.37 -25.69 24.57
N ARG A 296 -9.48 -26.42 24.40
CA ARG A 296 -10.82 -25.85 24.16
C ARG A 296 -11.59 -25.55 25.45
N ASP A 297 -11.21 -26.15 26.56
CA ASP A 297 -11.78 -25.94 27.89
C ASP A 297 -10.69 -25.60 28.92
N ILE A 298 -11.06 -25.46 30.19
CA ILE A 298 -10.15 -25.15 31.30
C ILE A 298 -9.75 -26.39 32.13
N LEU A 299 -10.15 -27.59 31.72
CA LEU A 299 -9.92 -28.82 32.48
C LEU A 299 -8.44 -29.20 32.56
N PHE A 300 -7.61 -28.67 31.64
CA PHE A 300 -6.16 -28.82 31.68
C PHE A 300 -5.58 -28.39 33.04
N LYS A 301 -6.17 -27.39 33.70
CA LYS A 301 -5.72 -26.92 35.01
C LYS A 301 -5.76 -28.04 36.04
N ASP A 302 -6.95 -28.60 36.28
CA ASP A 302 -7.15 -29.62 37.30
C ASP A 302 -6.32 -30.89 37.01
N GLN A 303 -6.13 -31.20 35.73
CA GLN A 303 -5.33 -32.33 35.28
C GLN A 303 -3.83 -32.11 35.54
N ILE A 304 -3.30 -30.93 35.21
CA ILE A 304 -1.91 -30.57 35.45
C ILE A 304 -1.63 -30.48 36.94
N MET A 305 -2.49 -29.82 37.72
CA MET A 305 -2.35 -29.74 39.17
C MET A 305 -2.38 -31.12 39.82
N ARG A 306 -3.19 -32.06 39.30
CA ARG A 306 -3.17 -33.44 39.78
C ARG A 306 -1.87 -34.16 39.47
N ILE A 307 -1.34 -34.03 38.25
CA ILE A 307 -0.12 -34.75 37.81
C ILE A 307 1.15 -34.15 38.45
N THR A 308 1.10 -32.87 38.83
CA THR A 308 2.18 -32.16 39.52
C THR A 308 2.06 -32.22 41.05
N ASP A 309 1.15 -33.02 41.60
CA ASP A 309 0.87 -33.11 43.05
C ASP A 309 0.60 -31.73 43.70
N GLY A 310 -0.10 -30.86 42.97
CA GLY A 310 -0.47 -29.51 43.39
C GLY A 310 0.67 -28.48 43.27
N LYS A 311 1.84 -28.86 42.75
CA LYS A 311 2.98 -27.94 42.62
C LYS A 311 2.87 -26.96 41.47
N GLY A 312 2.13 -27.30 40.41
CA GLY A 312 2.13 -26.54 39.16
C GLY A 312 3.39 -26.78 38.32
N VAL A 313 3.64 -25.91 37.36
CA VAL A 313 4.79 -25.94 36.46
C VAL A 313 5.70 -24.73 36.63
N ASP A 314 6.98 -24.90 36.28
CA ASP A 314 7.98 -23.85 36.44
C ASP A 314 7.83 -22.78 35.34
N ILE A 315 7.60 -23.14 34.08
CA ILE A 315 7.35 -22.19 32.97
C ILE A 315 6.04 -22.49 32.27
N VAL A 316 5.34 -21.42 31.90
CA VAL A 316 4.21 -21.50 30.96
C VAL A 316 4.52 -20.67 29.72
N ILE A 317 4.29 -21.23 28.54
CA ILE A 317 4.22 -20.50 27.27
C ILE A 317 2.75 -20.36 26.90
N ASN A 318 2.18 -19.18 27.13
CA ASN A 318 0.76 -18.94 26.96
C ASN A 318 0.44 -18.17 25.68
N SER A 319 -0.56 -18.64 24.95
CA SER A 319 -1.20 -17.98 23.79
C SER A 319 -2.73 -17.98 23.90
N LEU A 320 -3.27 -18.37 25.06
CA LEU A 320 -4.70 -18.42 25.33
C LEU A 320 -5.17 -17.11 25.97
N SER A 321 -6.49 -16.86 25.93
CA SER A 321 -7.09 -15.63 26.46
C SER A 321 -8.35 -15.92 27.29
N GLY A 322 -8.83 -14.90 28.01
CA GLY A 322 -10.02 -14.98 28.85
C GLY A 322 -9.88 -15.98 29.99
N GLU A 323 -10.95 -16.73 30.28
CA GLU A 323 -10.99 -17.71 31.38
C GLU A 323 -9.89 -18.79 31.29
N LYS A 324 -9.38 -19.06 30.08
CA LYS A 324 -8.27 -20.00 29.89
C LYS A 324 -6.96 -19.41 30.40
N LEU A 325 -6.70 -18.13 30.18
CA LEU A 325 -5.54 -17.44 30.73
C LEU A 325 -5.64 -17.39 32.27
N ASP A 326 -6.83 -17.14 32.82
CA ASP A 326 -7.05 -17.21 34.27
C ASP A 326 -6.70 -18.60 34.83
N ALA A 327 -7.19 -19.67 34.18
CA ALA A 327 -6.86 -21.04 34.55
C ALA A 327 -5.36 -21.36 34.37
N THR A 328 -4.70 -20.76 33.38
CA THR A 328 -3.27 -20.88 33.14
C THR A 328 -2.44 -20.26 34.27
N TYR A 329 -2.84 -19.12 34.84
CA TYR A 329 -2.15 -18.55 36.00
C TYR A 329 -2.14 -19.50 37.21
N GLU A 330 -3.23 -20.25 37.41
CA GLU A 330 -3.33 -21.23 38.50
C GLU A 330 -2.44 -22.47 38.29
N CYS A 331 -1.96 -22.73 37.07
CA CYS A 331 -1.03 -23.82 36.78
C CYS A 331 0.43 -23.46 37.14
N VAL A 332 0.73 -22.20 37.44
CA VAL A 332 2.10 -21.75 37.70
C VAL A 332 2.51 -22.12 39.13
N GLY A 333 3.61 -22.83 39.26
CA GLY A 333 4.16 -23.19 40.56
C GLY A 333 4.88 -22.04 41.26
N ASP A 334 5.30 -22.30 42.49
CA ASP A 334 6.11 -21.35 43.25
C ASP A 334 7.37 -20.98 42.47
N HIS A 335 7.67 -19.67 42.38
CA HIS A 335 8.76 -19.11 41.57
C HIS A 335 8.64 -19.35 40.06
N GLY A 336 7.50 -19.84 39.57
CA GLY A 336 7.25 -20.05 38.16
C GLY A 336 7.16 -18.74 37.37
N ARG A 337 7.32 -18.85 36.04
CA ARG A 337 7.33 -17.72 35.11
C ARG A 337 6.38 -17.97 33.95
N ILE A 338 5.65 -16.94 33.55
CA ILE A 338 4.81 -16.98 32.35
C ILE A 338 5.47 -16.18 31.24
N VAL A 339 5.61 -16.83 30.09
CA VAL A 339 5.92 -16.21 28.81
C VAL A 339 4.60 -16.05 28.05
N GLU A 340 4.02 -14.86 28.18
CA GLU A 340 2.77 -14.47 27.50
C GLU A 340 3.10 -13.95 26.10
N ILE A 341 2.52 -14.55 25.05
CA ILE A 341 2.85 -14.27 23.64
C ILE A 341 1.65 -13.88 22.77
#